data_AF-A0AAV1Q307-F1
#
_entry.id   AF-A0AAV1Q307-F1
#
_cell.length_a   1.000
_cell.length_b   1.000
_cell.length_c   1.000
_cell.angle_alpha   90.00
_cell.angle_beta   90.00
_cell.angle_gamma   90.00
#
_symmetry.space_group_name_H-M   'P 1'
#
loop_
_entity.id
_entity.type
_entity.pdbx_description
1 polymer ?
#
loop_
_entity_poly.entity_id
_entity_poly.type
_entity_poly.pdbx_seq_one_letter_code
_entity_poly.pdbx_strand_id
1 'polypeptide(L)'
;MMILVDFPPPVERLLAAGDLKMPFSDTIKYCILGISVTLLLLALGILAWQAFRCFTHKHTEYAQQDTVNSELLYSDGKSTAAGNFSGSPSTQEVDVGMEVRRLSRCLSQTSLPSTISSQTDGDMLEQANIRKVDGSLRFSVYYDQLQSRLVVTVLEVEGLVEQSQTRSLQPFVKLRLMREGSNGGELEGCTDEEGEGTSPVLWTVLQEWQTRIVKGSCNPLFGDQFSCVLSEDKELQHICLRMEVRDFDKFSRPTVLGEVRVPLGQLNMSYPLEQQEDLQTPQKDLVGEALLSLKFLPTSQRLEVGLLKVRTVLTEICSGAVTYARISVQCNQCKLRYQKTSAVARRMVTVFNEVLMFSLPELPLEQCKISVSLYETIMTTKSTKRLIGQLTVGKEKSVEDKHWSLMMSSVRQPIAKWHGLLI
;
A
#
# COMPACT_ATOMS: atom_id res chain seq x y z
N MET A 1 -14.23 89.88 9.72
CA MET A 1 -15.58 89.43 10.09
C MET A 1 -15.68 87.96 9.75
N MET A 2 -15.72 87.17 10.82
CA MET A 2 -15.88 85.72 11.01
C MET A 2 -15.77 84.73 9.84
N ILE A 3 -14.73 83.91 9.94
CA ILE A 3 -14.70 82.49 9.56
C ILE A 3 -15.40 81.73 10.70
N LEU A 4 -16.40 80.89 10.40
CA LEU A 4 -16.82 79.85 11.33
C LEU A 4 -17.32 78.62 10.57
N VAL A 5 -16.59 77.54 10.83
CA VAL A 5 -16.91 76.12 10.64
C VAL A 5 -18.18 75.78 11.42
N ASP A 6 -19.06 74.92 10.88
CA ASP A 6 -20.02 74.25 11.75
C ASP A 6 -20.27 72.78 11.40
N PHE A 7 -20.34 72.01 12.48
CA PHE A 7 -20.26 70.56 12.63
C PHE A 7 -21.57 69.82 12.28
N PRO A 8 -21.53 68.49 12.10
CA PRO A 8 -22.73 67.64 12.13
C PRO A 8 -23.02 67.11 13.56
N PRO A 9 -24.29 67.05 13.97
CA PRO A 9 -24.72 66.01 14.94
C PRO A 9 -26.12 65.41 14.62
N PRO A 10 -26.57 64.35 15.33
CA PRO A 10 -25.85 63.18 15.78
C PRO A 10 -26.55 61.85 15.39
N VAL A 11 -25.87 60.75 15.67
CA VAL A 11 -26.32 59.36 15.56
C VAL A 11 -27.46 59.07 16.55
N GLU A 12 -28.59 58.51 16.06
CA GLU A 12 -29.58 57.87 16.92
C GLU A 12 -30.06 56.51 16.34
N ARG A 13 -29.51 55.44 16.95
CA ARG A 13 -30.08 54.09 17.18
C ARG A 13 -30.88 53.39 16.06
N LEU A 14 -30.18 52.53 15.32
CA LEU A 14 -30.76 51.39 14.58
C LEU A 14 -31.12 50.24 15.55
N LEU A 15 -32.35 50.23 16.03
CA LEU A 15 -33.04 49.05 16.57
C LEU A 15 -34.45 49.00 15.99
N ALA A 16 -34.57 48.49 14.77
CA ALA A 16 -35.81 47.94 14.22
C ALA A 16 -35.43 47.03 13.05
N ALA A 17 -35.24 45.75 13.35
CA ALA A 17 -35.15 44.72 12.34
C ALA A 17 -36.44 44.76 11.50
N GLY A 18 -36.29 45.07 10.21
CA GLY A 18 -37.40 45.20 9.29
C GLY A 18 -38.18 43.89 9.17
N ASP A 19 -39.50 43.99 9.34
CA ASP A 19 -40.46 42.98 8.92
C ASP A 19 -40.32 42.75 7.41
N LEU A 20 -39.55 41.73 7.05
CA LEU A 20 -39.47 41.17 5.70
C LEU A 20 -40.79 40.44 5.42
N LYS A 21 -41.80 41.22 5.03
CA LYS A 21 -43.13 40.73 4.68
C LYS A 21 -43.06 40.00 3.32
N MET A 22 -42.71 38.72 3.36
CA MET A 22 -42.71 37.87 2.17
C MET A 22 -44.16 37.71 1.61
N PRO A 23 -44.36 37.75 0.27
CA PRO A 23 -45.66 37.80 -0.38
C PRO A 23 -46.31 36.41 -0.50
N PHE A 24 -46.32 35.63 0.58
CA PHE A 24 -46.94 34.32 0.61
C PHE A 24 -48.17 34.37 1.52
N SER A 25 -49.26 33.72 1.06
CA SER A 25 -50.44 33.48 1.90
C SER A 25 -50.04 32.79 3.20
N ASP A 26 -50.68 33.13 4.31
CA ASP A 26 -50.32 32.60 5.63
C ASP A 26 -50.35 31.06 5.66
N THR A 27 -51.21 30.43 4.85
CA THR A 27 -51.24 28.97 4.64
C THR A 27 -49.89 28.42 4.16
N ILE A 28 -49.20 29.11 3.24
CA ILE A 28 -47.91 28.67 2.71
C ILE A 28 -46.81 28.84 3.76
N LYS A 29 -46.88 29.89 4.58
CA LYS A 29 -45.92 30.09 5.69
C LYS A 29 -46.03 28.97 6.71
N TYR A 30 -47.24 28.56 7.07
CA TYR A 30 -47.45 27.42 7.97
C TYR A 30 -47.02 26.09 7.35
N CYS A 31 -47.22 25.89 6.04
CA CYS A 31 -46.70 24.71 5.33
C CYS A 31 -45.16 24.65 5.35
N ILE A 32 -44.48 25.77 5.06
CA ILE A 32 -43.00 25.83 5.10
C ILE A 32 -42.48 25.61 6.52
N LEU A 33 -43.13 26.20 7.53
CA LEU A 33 -42.78 25.99 8.93
C LEU A 33 -42.97 24.52 9.33
N GLY A 34 -44.07 23.88 8.90
CA GLY A 34 -44.32 22.46 9.13
C GLY A 34 -43.26 21.54 8.49
N ILE A 35 -42.86 21.84 7.25
CA ILE A 35 -41.78 21.11 6.57
C ILE A 35 -40.45 21.32 7.29
N SER A 36 -40.15 22.54 7.76
CA SER A 36 -38.93 22.82 8.52
C SER A 36 -38.87 22.08 9.85
N VAL A 37 -39.98 22.05 10.60
CA VAL A 37 -40.07 21.33 11.88
C VAL A 37 -39.96 19.82 11.68
N THR A 38 -40.59 19.26 10.63
CA THR A 38 -40.49 17.83 10.33
C THR A 38 -39.07 17.42 9.93
N LEU A 39 -38.37 18.24 9.13
CA LEU A 39 -36.96 18.01 8.79
C LEU A 39 -36.05 18.10 10.03
N LEU A 40 -36.31 19.05 10.94
CA LEU A 40 -35.56 19.17 12.18
C LEU A 40 -35.74 17.94 13.09
N LEU A 41 -36.98 17.46 13.24
CA LEU A 41 -37.26 16.26 14.02
C LEU A 41 -36.62 15.00 13.41
N LEU A 42 -36.61 14.90 12.09
CA LEU A 42 -35.93 13.81 11.38
C LEU A 42 -34.40 13.86 11.61
N ALA A 43 -33.80 15.04 11.56
CA ALA A 43 -32.37 15.23 11.85
C ALA A 43 -32.03 14.86 13.30
N LEU A 44 -32.85 15.28 14.27
CA LEU A 44 -32.68 14.90 15.67
C LEU A 44 -32.83 13.40 15.90
N GLY A 45 -33.76 12.73 15.20
CA GLY A 45 -33.90 11.28 15.24
C GLY A 45 -32.66 10.55 14.71
N ILE A 46 -32.06 11.03 13.62
CA ILE A 46 -30.80 10.47 13.08
C ILE A 46 -29.64 10.69 14.06
N LEU A 47 -29.53 11.86 14.68
CA LEU A 47 -28.50 12.14 15.68
C LEU A 47 -28.67 11.27 16.93
N ALA A 48 -29.89 11.11 17.42
CA ALA A 48 -30.21 10.23 18.55
C ALA A 48 -29.89 8.77 18.22
N TRP A 49 -30.22 8.30 17.00
CA TRP A 49 -29.83 6.97 16.53
C TRP A 49 -28.30 6.80 16.49
N GLN A 50 -27.57 7.78 15.94
CA GLN A 50 -26.11 7.73 15.88
C GLN A 50 -25.48 7.72 17.27
N ALA A 51 -26.01 8.52 18.21
CA ALA A 51 -25.60 8.51 19.60
C ALA A 51 -25.87 7.16 20.26
N PHE A 52 -27.09 6.62 20.12
CA PHE A 52 -27.45 5.30 20.64
C PHE A 52 -26.56 4.18 20.09
N ARG A 53 -26.22 4.24 18.80
CA ARG A 53 -25.30 3.28 18.17
C ARG A 53 -23.87 3.42 18.70
N CYS A 54 -23.42 4.64 19.02
CA CYS A 54 -22.12 4.86 19.67
C CYS A 54 -22.10 4.35 21.12
N PHE A 55 -23.17 4.56 21.88
CA PHE A 55 -23.27 4.09 23.26
C PHE A 55 -23.37 2.56 23.35
N THR A 56 -24.14 1.93 22.46
CA THR A 56 -24.23 0.46 22.40
C THR A 56 -22.91 -0.19 22.00
N HIS A 57 -22.15 0.39 21.06
CA HIS A 57 -20.83 -0.12 20.68
C HIS A 57 -19.80 -0.03 21.82
N LYS A 58 -19.85 1.04 22.63
CA LYS A 58 -19.00 1.18 23.81
C LYS A 58 -19.35 0.19 24.92
N HIS A 59 -20.63 -0.18 25.07
CA HIS A 59 -21.04 -1.20 26.04
C HIS A 59 -20.62 -2.62 25.63
N THR A 60 -20.50 -2.93 24.33
CA THR A 60 -20.01 -4.24 23.87
C THR A 60 -18.51 -4.42 24.12
N GLU A 61 -17.69 -3.37 23.98
CA GLU A 61 -16.25 -3.44 24.26
C GLU A 61 -15.95 -3.63 25.76
N TYR A 62 -16.71 -3.00 26.66
CA TYR A 62 -16.53 -3.21 28.11
C TYR A 62 -17.02 -4.60 28.59
N ALA A 63 -18.13 -5.11 28.06
CA ALA A 63 -18.65 -6.42 28.46
C ALA A 63 -17.75 -7.60 28.00
N GLN A 64 -17.05 -7.44 26.87
CA GLN A 64 -16.12 -8.47 26.37
C GLN A 64 -14.83 -8.53 27.18
N GLN A 65 -14.42 -7.42 27.82
CA GLN A 65 -13.21 -7.36 28.62
C GLN A 65 -13.38 -7.94 30.04
N ASP A 66 -14.59 -7.85 30.61
CA ASP A 66 -14.91 -8.48 31.90
C ASP A 66 -15.16 -10.00 31.78
N THR A 67 -15.63 -10.48 30.63
CA THR A 67 -15.82 -11.93 30.42
C THR A 67 -14.49 -12.67 30.26
N VAL A 68 -13.50 -12.04 29.60
CA VAL A 68 -12.16 -12.64 29.37
C VAL A 68 -11.29 -12.65 30.64
N ASN A 69 -11.54 -11.73 31.59
CA ASN A 69 -10.81 -11.72 32.87
C ASN A 69 -11.39 -12.70 33.92
N SER A 70 -12.60 -13.21 33.72
CA SER A 70 -13.26 -14.13 34.65
C SER A 70 -12.95 -15.62 34.40
N GLU A 71 -12.44 -16.01 33.23
CA GLU A 71 -12.16 -17.42 32.90
C GLU A 71 -10.71 -17.88 33.18
N LEU A 72 -9.83 -16.99 33.68
CA LEU A 72 -8.40 -17.31 33.90
C LEU A 72 -8.02 -17.60 35.35
N LEU A 73 -9.00 -17.81 36.24
CA LEU A 73 -8.77 -18.18 37.64
C LEU A 73 -9.76 -19.26 38.09
N TYR A 74 -9.66 -20.48 37.59
CA TYR A 74 -10.03 -21.72 38.33
C TYR A 74 -9.72 -22.94 37.46
N SER A 75 -8.54 -23.54 37.62
CA SER A 75 -8.34 -25.00 37.51
C SER A 75 -6.92 -25.38 37.95
N ASP A 76 -6.77 -25.66 39.25
CA ASP A 76 -5.74 -26.58 39.74
C ASP A 76 -6.43 -27.57 40.70
N GLY A 77 -6.13 -28.86 40.56
CA GLY A 77 -6.80 -29.91 41.34
C GLY A 77 -6.77 -31.36 40.81
N LYS A 78 -5.57 -31.94 40.67
CA LYS A 78 -5.16 -33.25 41.24
C LYS A 78 -5.84 -34.61 40.84
N SER A 79 -4.99 -35.45 40.20
CA SER A 79 -4.73 -36.92 40.29
C SER A 79 -5.84 -37.99 40.37
N THR A 80 -5.72 -39.09 39.59
CA THR A 80 -5.51 -40.48 40.08
C THR A 80 -5.02 -41.44 38.96
N ALA A 81 -4.32 -42.51 39.35
CA ALA A 81 -3.62 -43.50 38.53
C ALA A 81 -4.40 -44.80 38.23
N ALA A 82 -3.72 -45.74 37.54
CA ALA A 82 -4.06 -47.13 37.14
C ALA A 82 -4.68 -47.26 35.75
N GLY A 83 -4.32 -48.18 34.85
CA GLY A 83 -3.45 -49.35 34.89
C GLY A 83 -4.01 -50.42 33.92
N ASN A 84 -3.12 -51.12 33.20
CA ASN A 84 -3.28 -52.45 32.58
C ASN A 84 -3.45 -52.60 31.04
N PHE A 85 -2.35 -53.04 30.43
CA PHE A 85 -2.12 -54.26 29.60
C PHE A 85 -3.25 -54.94 28.81
N SER A 86 -3.01 -55.10 27.50
CA SER A 86 -2.91 -56.36 26.70
C SER A 86 -2.78 -55.92 25.22
N GLY A 87 -2.04 -56.52 24.28
CA GLY A 87 -1.57 -57.89 24.07
C GLY A 87 -1.95 -58.27 22.61
N SER A 88 -0.94 -58.36 21.72
CA SER A 88 -0.90 -58.65 20.25
C SER A 88 -1.62 -59.97 19.81
N PRO A 89 -1.53 -60.52 18.55
CA PRO A 89 -0.65 -60.19 17.40
C PRO A 89 -1.14 -60.43 15.93
N SER A 90 -0.21 -60.10 14.99
CA SER A 90 0.08 -60.69 13.66
C SER A 90 -0.97 -60.60 12.54
N THR A 91 -0.61 -60.28 11.28
CA THR A 91 0.11 -61.19 10.35
C THR A 91 0.68 -60.41 9.15
N GLN A 92 1.87 -60.81 8.67
CA GLN A 92 2.50 -60.41 7.42
C GLN A 92 1.84 -61.11 6.22
N GLU A 93 1.70 -60.43 5.07
CA GLU A 93 1.97 -61.03 3.76
C GLU A 93 2.63 -60.01 2.83
N VAL A 94 3.46 -60.55 1.94
CA VAL A 94 4.45 -59.92 1.05
C VAL A 94 3.99 -60.13 -0.41
N ASP A 95 4.10 -59.11 -1.27
CA ASP A 95 4.32 -59.21 -2.74
C ASP A 95 4.63 -57.79 -3.27
N VAL A 96 5.85 -57.37 -3.66
CA VAL A 96 6.80 -57.71 -4.74
C VAL A 96 6.40 -57.21 -6.15
N GLY A 97 7.22 -56.28 -6.69
CA GLY A 97 7.44 -55.99 -8.12
C GLY A 97 6.73 -54.74 -8.67
N MET A 98 7.36 -53.75 -9.30
CA MET A 98 8.67 -53.67 -9.95
C MET A 98 9.21 -52.22 -9.97
N GLU A 99 10.45 -52.11 -9.49
CA GLU A 99 11.64 -51.38 -9.97
C GLU A 99 11.64 -50.65 -11.33
N VAL A 100 12.69 -49.80 -11.45
CA VAL A 100 13.33 -49.17 -12.64
C VAL A 100 12.99 -47.67 -12.77
N ARG A 101 13.87 -46.68 -12.60
CA ARG A 101 15.34 -46.50 -12.56
C ARG A 101 15.56 -45.10 -11.91
N ARG A 102 16.27 -44.93 -10.80
CA ARG A 102 17.73 -44.66 -10.70
C ARG A 102 18.44 -44.30 -12.02
N LEU A 103 18.88 -43.05 -12.18
CA LEU A 103 20.29 -42.65 -12.04
C LEU A 103 20.56 -41.17 -12.37
N SER A 104 21.30 -40.54 -11.44
CA SER A 104 22.35 -39.50 -11.55
C SER A 104 22.07 -38.16 -12.26
N ARG A 105 22.21 -36.99 -11.62
CA ARG A 105 23.35 -36.29 -10.96
C ARG A 105 24.10 -35.34 -11.92
N CYS A 106 24.42 -34.15 -11.38
CA CYS A 106 25.35 -33.09 -11.83
C CYS A 106 24.68 -32.02 -12.72
N LEU A 107 24.69 -30.73 -12.39
CA LEU A 107 25.82 -29.88 -11.95
C LEU A 107 25.35 -28.71 -11.08
N SER A 108 25.97 -28.50 -9.91
CA SER A 108 26.27 -27.14 -9.39
C SER A 108 27.41 -27.26 -8.40
N GLN A 109 28.44 -26.45 -8.63
CA GLN A 109 29.72 -26.49 -7.95
C GLN A 109 29.60 -26.07 -6.48
N THR A 110 30.28 -26.84 -5.63
CA THR A 110 30.56 -26.57 -4.23
C THR A 110 31.61 -25.47 -4.09
N SER A 111 31.27 -24.41 -3.37
CA SER A 111 32.25 -23.62 -2.60
C SER A 111 31.77 -23.56 -1.16
N LEU A 112 32.32 -24.42 -0.31
CA LEU A 112 32.23 -24.29 1.15
C LEU A 112 33.53 -23.67 1.67
N PRO A 113 33.46 -22.79 2.69
CA PRO A 113 34.60 -22.10 3.27
C PRO A 113 35.36 -23.00 4.27
N SER A 114 36.66 -22.78 4.38
CA SER A 114 37.55 -23.44 5.34
C SER A 114 37.36 -22.88 6.75
N THR A 115 37.03 -23.76 7.70
CA THR A 115 37.06 -23.52 9.15
C THR A 115 38.51 -23.52 9.66
N ILE A 116 38.93 -22.44 10.32
CA ILE A 116 39.98 -22.45 11.34
C ILE A 116 39.41 -21.80 12.60
N SER A 117 39.50 -22.54 13.70
CA SER A 117 39.10 -22.18 15.05
C SER A 117 40.13 -21.28 15.74
N SER A 118 39.68 -20.21 16.40
CA SER A 118 40.18 -19.79 17.72
C SER A 118 39.18 -18.84 18.39
N GLN A 119 38.94 -19.10 19.69
CA GLN A 119 38.15 -18.32 20.66
C GLN A 119 38.82 -16.93 20.86
N THR A 120 38.18 -15.81 21.22
CA THR A 120 37.30 -15.50 22.37
C THR A 120 36.67 -14.10 22.20
N ASP A 121 35.61 -13.86 22.98
CA ASP A 121 35.11 -12.56 23.48
C ASP A 121 34.34 -11.61 22.54
N GLY A 122 33.01 -11.71 22.67
CA GLY A 122 32.18 -10.62 23.18
C GLY A 122 32.09 -9.34 22.35
N ASP A 123 31.09 -9.28 21.48
CA ASP A 123 30.32 -8.05 21.29
C ASP A 123 28.93 -8.39 20.73
N MET A 124 27.91 -8.17 21.56
CA MET A 124 26.50 -8.20 21.15
C MET A 124 26.22 -6.93 20.35
N LEU A 125 26.27 -7.04 19.02
CA LEU A 125 25.74 -6.02 18.12
C LEU A 125 24.57 -6.58 17.34
N GLU A 126 23.47 -5.82 17.39
CA GLU A 126 22.14 -6.10 16.87
C GLU A 126 22.13 -6.77 15.49
N GLN A 127 21.82 -8.07 15.45
CA GLN A 127 21.35 -8.72 14.24
C GLN A 127 19.97 -8.14 13.91
N ALA A 128 19.94 -7.25 12.92
CA ALA A 128 18.73 -6.88 12.22
C ALA A 128 17.99 -8.17 11.85
N ASN A 129 16.78 -8.35 12.39
CA ASN A 129 15.88 -9.45 12.06
C ASN A 129 15.59 -9.41 10.55
N ILE A 130 16.43 -10.04 9.72
CA ILE A 130 16.07 -10.38 8.35
C ILE A 130 14.90 -11.35 8.51
N ARG A 131 13.68 -10.84 8.29
CA ARG A 131 12.49 -11.69 8.23
C ARG A 131 12.75 -12.71 7.13
N LYS A 132 13.08 -13.93 7.54
CA LYS A 132 13.20 -15.06 6.63
C LYS A 132 11.86 -15.18 5.91
N VAL A 133 11.91 -15.13 4.58
CA VAL A 133 10.73 -15.37 3.76
C VAL A 133 10.67 -16.87 3.52
N ASP A 134 9.53 -17.46 3.87
CA ASP A 134 9.33 -18.90 3.75
C ASP A 134 8.44 -19.21 2.56
N GLY A 135 8.82 -20.27 1.84
CA GLY A 135 8.06 -20.83 0.73
C GLY A 135 8.73 -20.66 -0.63
N SER A 136 8.18 -21.35 -1.63
CA SER A 136 8.60 -21.27 -3.03
C SER A 136 7.39 -21.13 -3.94
N LEU A 137 7.57 -20.49 -5.09
CA LEU A 137 6.55 -20.30 -6.11
C LEU A 137 6.93 -21.10 -7.35
N ARG A 138 6.02 -21.96 -7.80
CA ARG A 138 6.16 -22.73 -9.03
C ARG A 138 5.24 -22.16 -10.10
N PHE A 139 5.81 -21.91 -11.28
CA PHE A 139 5.14 -21.25 -12.39
C PHE A 139 5.70 -21.74 -13.73
N SER A 140 4.95 -21.50 -14.81
CA SER A 140 5.42 -21.73 -16.18
C SER A 140 5.36 -20.46 -17.00
N VAL A 141 6.36 -20.24 -17.86
CA VAL A 141 6.40 -19.10 -18.79
C VAL A 141 6.71 -19.63 -20.18
N TYR A 142 5.99 -19.13 -21.19
CA TYR A 142 6.36 -19.31 -22.58
C TYR A 142 6.01 -18.08 -23.42
N TYR A 143 6.75 -17.90 -24.51
CA TYR A 143 6.51 -16.84 -25.46
C TYR A 143 6.14 -17.44 -26.82
N ASP A 144 4.89 -17.23 -27.24
CA ASP A 144 4.42 -17.58 -28.57
C ASP A 144 4.85 -16.51 -29.57
N GLN A 145 5.90 -16.80 -30.33
CA GLN A 145 6.44 -15.89 -31.35
C GLN A 145 5.44 -15.60 -32.48
N LEU A 146 4.55 -16.53 -32.81
CA LEU A 146 3.59 -16.35 -33.91
C LEU A 146 2.49 -15.35 -33.56
N GLN A 147 2.11 -15.31 -32.28
CA GLN A 147 1.10 -14.39 -31.75
C GLN A 147 1.71 -13.18 -31.03
N SER A 148 3.04 -13.10 -30.99
CA SER A 148 3.82 -12.17 -30.17
C SER A 148 3.29 -12.09 -28.73
N ARG A 149 2.98 -13.25 -28.15
CA ARG A 149 2.19 -13.35 -26.92
C ARG A 149 2.98 -14.06 -25.83
N LEU A 150 3.22 -13.33 -24.73
CA LEU A 150 3.73 -13.90 -23.50
C LEU A 150 2.59 -14.58 -22.75
N VAL A 151 2.84 -15.80 -22.28
CA VAL A 151 1.89 -16.55 -21.47
C VAL A 151 2.58 -17.00 -20.18
N VAL A 152 1.94 -16.71 -19.06
CA VAL A 152 2.42 -17.02 -17.71
C VAL A 152 1.35 -17.83 -17.01
N THR A 153 1.72 -18.98 -16.46
CA THR A 153 0.82 -19.84 -15.69
C THR A 153 1.35 -19.95 -14.27
N VAL A 154 0.55 -19.54 -13.28
CA VAL A 154 0.90 -19.75 -11.87
C VAL A 154 0.40 -21.13 -11.48
N LEU A 155 1.30 -22.04 -11.08
CA LEU A 155 0.95 -23.43 -10.79
C LEU A 155 0.57 -23.57 -9.32
N GLU A 156 1.56 -23.38 -8.43
CA GLU A 156 1.39 -23.56 -6.99
C GLU A 156 2.38 -22.72 -6.19
N VAL A 157 2.05 -22.46 -4.94
CA VAL A 157 3.00 -21.98 -3.93
C VAL A 157 3.15 -23.08 -2.90
N GLU A 158 4.36 -23.33 -2.44
CA GLU A 158 4.68 -24.34 -1.43
C GLU A 158 5.32 -23.68 -0.20
N GLY A 159 5.10 -24.26 0.99
CA GLY A 159 5.87 -23.93 2.18
C GLY A 159 5.57 -22.59 2.84
N LEU A 160 4.36 -22.04 2.67
CA LEU A 160 3.97 -20.83 3.40
C LEU A 160 3.80 -21.13 4.89
N VAL A 161 4.28 -20.22 5.74
CA VAL A 161 4.15 -20.35 7.19
C VAL A 161 2.96 -19.53 7.69
N GLU A 162 2.10 -20.18 8.47
CA GLU A 162 0.98 -19.54 9.13
C GLU A 162 1.48 -18.77 10.35
N GLN A 163 1.43 -17.43 10.29
CA GLN A 163 2.00 -16.55 11.33
C GLN A 163 1.16 -16.50 12.60
N SER A 164 -0.08 -17.00 12.59
CA SER A 164 -1.02 -16.91 13.71
C SER A 164 -1.95 -18.11 13.77
N GLN A 165 -2.03 -18.76 14.94
CA GLN A 165 -2.89 -19.93 15.18
C GLN A 165 -4.40 -19.66 14.98
N THR A 166 -4.82 -18.39 14.92
CA THR A 166 -6.23 -17.99 14.86
C THR A 166 -6.71 -17.60 13.47
N ARG A 167 -5.81 -17.41 12.50
CA ARG A 167 -6.17 -16.93 11.15
C ARG A 167 -5.53 -17.78 10.07
N SER A 168 -6.40 -18.45 9.33
CA SER A 168 -6.04 -19.21 8.14
C SER A 168 -5.58 -18.30 7.00
N LEU A 169 -4.45 -18.67 6.40
CA LEU A 169 -3.89 -17.94 5.26
C LEU A 169 -4.86 -17.96 4.08
N GLN A 170 -5.01 -16.82 3.41
CA GLN A 170 -5.79 -16.69 2.18
C GLN A 170 -4.90 -16.19 1.04
N PRO A 171 -3.94 -17.02 0.58
CA PRO A 171 -2.94 -16.58 -0.38
C PRO A 171 -3.53 -16.36 -1.78
N PHE A 172 -2.95 -15.37 -2.47
CA PHE A 172 -3.10 -15.14 -3.90
C PHE A 172 -1.80 -14.56 -4.45
N VAL A 173 -1.58 -14.70 -5.75
CA VAL A 173 -0.39 -14.18 -6.43
C VAL A 173 -0.78 -12.97 -7.27
N LYS A 174 -0.04 -11.87 -7.07
CA LYS A 174 -0.15 -10.67 -7.87
C LYS A 174 1.01 -10.62 -8.86
N LEU A 175 0.70 -10.57 -10.14
CA LEU A 175 1.71 -10.55 -11.21
C LEU A 175 1.80 -9.17 -11.82
N ARG A 176 3.02 -8.68 -12.02
CA ARG A 176 3.33 -7.41 -12.67
C ARG A 176 4.37 -7.66 -13.74
N LEU A 177 4.02 -7.33 -14.98
CA LEU A 177 5.01 -7.28 -16.05
C LEU A 177 5.67 -5.92 -16.03
N MET A 178 6.97 -5.87 -15.75
CA MET A 178 7.72 -4.64 -15.54
C MET A 178 8.73 -4.46 -16.67
N ARG A 179 8.83 -3.25 -17.22
CA ARG A 179 9.82 -2.85 -18.21
C ARG A 179 10.83 -1.93 -17.58
N GLU A 180 12.10 -2.25 -17.75
CA GLU A 180 13.23 -1.37 -17.47
C GLU A 180 13.27 -0.25 -18.52
N GLY A 181 13.30 1.01 -18.06
CA GLY A 181 13.54 2.15 -18.92
C GLY A 181 15.03 2.28 -19.22
N SER A 182 15.41 2.31 -20.49
CA SER A 182 16.78 2.67 -20.88
C SER A 182 17.05 4.15 -20.53
N ASN A 183 18.07 4.42 -19.73
CA ASN A 183 18.49 5.75 -19.27
C ASN A 183 18.68 6.80 -20.40
N GLY A 184 18.52 8.09 -20.08
CA GLY A 184 19.04 9.15 -20.96
C GLY A 184 18.56 10.59 -20.77
N GLY A 185 18.03 10.97 -19.61
CA GLY A 185 17.87 12.38 -19.24
C GLY A 185 18.37 12.55 -17.82
N GLU A 186 19.42 13.34 -17.62
CA GLU A 186 20.11 13.59 -16.36
C GLU A 186 19.11 13.62 -15.19
N LEU A 187 19.15 12.58 -14.35
CA LEU A 187 18.56 12.58 -13.02
C LEU A 187 19.40 13.56 -12.17
N GLU A 188 19.24 14.86 -12.41
CA GLU A 188 19.77 15.86 -11.51
C GLU A 188 18.99 15.81 -10.20
N GLY A 189 19.65 15.32 -9.16
CA GLY A 189 19.28 15.60 -7.78
C GLY A 189 18.99 14.39 -6.92
N CYS A 190 19.91 13.43 -6.84
CA CYS A 190 20.14 12.59 -5.66
C CYS A 190 21.60 12.07 -5.65
N THR A 191 22.60 12.95 -5.75
CA THR A 191 23.95 12.64 -5.30
C THR A 191 24.06 13.11 -3.85
N ASP A 192 23.78 12.19 -2.92
CA ASP A 192 24.49 12.23 -1.65
C ASP A 192 25.93 11.78 -1.99
N GLU A 193 26.91 12.58 -1.58
CA GLU A 193 28.31 12.35 -1.90
C GLU A 193 28.80 11.00 -1.34
N GLU A 194 29.74 10.40 -2.09
CA GLU A 194 30.48 9.15 -1.81
C GLU A 194 29.76 7.83 -2.15
N GLY A 195 29.97 7.38 -3.38
CA GLY A 195 29.73 6.02 -3.83
C GLY A 195 29.47 6.00 -5.34
N GLU A 196 30.31 5.28 -6.08
CA GLU A 196 30.15 5.00 -7.51
C GLU A 196 28.86 4.19 -7.73
N GLY A 197 27.72 4.88 -7.73
CA GLY A 197 26.39 4.29 -7.77
C GLY A 197 25.84 4.34 -9.17
N THR A 198 25.67 3.17 -9.79
CA THR A 198 24.82 2.98 -10.97
C THR A 198 23.48 3.70 -10.71
N SER A 199 23.13 4.66 -11.57
CA SER A 199 21.86 5.41 -11.49
C SER A 199 20.69 4.43 -11.29
N PRO A 200 19.74 4.71 -10.39
CA PRO A 200 18.68 3.76 -10.07
C PRO A 200 17.83 3.47 -11.30
N VAL A 201 17.64 2.17 -11.58
CA VAL A 201 16.86 1.70 -12.72
C VAL A 201 15.39 2.09 -12.56
N LEU A 202 14.84 2.76 -13.58
CA LEU A 202 13.45 3.21 -13.59
C LEU A 202 12.56 2.16 -14.25
N TRP A 203 11.57 1.67 -13.51
CA TRP A 203 10.66 0.64 -13.97
C TRP A 203 9.31 1.20 -14.41
N THR A 204 8.69 0.54 -15.37
CA THR A 204 7.31 0.79 -15.79
C THR A 204 6.52 -0.48 -15.69
N VAL A 205 5.38 -0.47 -15.00
CA VAL A 205 4.47 -1.61 -15.08
C VAL A 205 3.76 -1.53 -16.44
N LEU A 206 3.81 -2.61 -17.22
CA LEU A 206 3.09 -2.76 -18.49
C LEU A 206 1.69 -3.32 -18.23
N GLN A 207 1.63 -4.43 -17.48
CA GLN A 207 0.41 -5.18 -17.24
C GLN A 207 0.39 -5.68 -15.79
N GLU A 208 -0.79 -5.76 -15.19
CA GLU A 208 -0.99 -6.28 -13.84
C GLU A 208 -2.11 -7.32 -13.85
N TRP A 209 -1.87 -8.45 -13.20
CA TRP A 209 -2.84 -9.53 -13.03
C TRP A 209 -2.88 -10.01 -11.59
N GLN A 210 -3.93 -10.76 -11.26
CA GLN A 210 -4.10 -11.41 -9.98
C GLN A 210 -4.71 -12.79 -10.18
N THR A 211 -4.23 -13.77 -9.42
CA THR A 211 -4.86 -15.09 -9.34
C THR A 211 -6.15 -15.03 -8.53
N ARG A 212 -6.88 -16.14 -8.53
CA ARG A 212 -7.92 -16.36 -7.53
C ARG A 212 -7.33 -16.41 -6.12
N ILE A 213 -8.16 -16.13 -5.12
CA ILE A 213 -7.79 -16.25 -3.71
C ILE A 213 -8.11 -17.68 -3.26
N VAL A 214 -7.10 -18.38 -2.72
CA VAL A 214 -7.27 -19.72 -2.13
C VAL A 214 -7.40 -19.55 -0.62
N LYS A 215 -8.37 -20.22 0.01
CA LYS A 215 -8.63 -20.05 1.45
C LYS A 215 -8.05 -21.22 2.25
N GLY A 216 -7.43 -20.89 3.38
CA GLY A 216 -6.96 -21.84 4.38
C GLY A 216 -5.95 -22.85 3.85
N SER A 217 -5.00 -22.40 3.02
CA SER A 217 -3.95 -23.27 2.49
C SER A 217 -2.58 -22.61 2.61
N CYS A 218 -1.61 -23.37 3.12
CA CYS A 218 -0.20 -23.03 3.09
C CYS A 218 0.49 -23.49 1.79
N ASN A 219 -0.21 -24.29 0.98
CA ASN A 219 0.27 -24.79 -0.31
C ASN A 219 -0.83 -24.60 -1.39
N PRO A 220 -1.17 -23.35 -1.77
CA PRO A 220 -2.28 -23.08 -2.67
C PRO A 220 -1.98 -23.51 -4.11
N LEU A 221 -2.95 -24.19 -4.73
CA LEU A 221 -2.95 -24.57 -6.14
C LEU A 221 -3.78 -23.57 -6.97
N PHE A 222 -3.17 -22.95 -7.97
CA PHE A 222 -3.81 -21.97 -8.86
C PHE A 222 -4.08 -22.58 -10.25
N GLY A 223 -3.05 -22.88 -11.02
CA GLY A 223 -3.24 -23.23 -12.45
C GLY A 223 -3.90 -22.10 -13.27
N ASP A 224 -3.87 -20.85 -12.76
CA ASP A 224 -4.42 -19.69 -13.46
C ASP A 224 -3.42 -19.25 -14.55
N GLN A 225 -3.91 -19.03 -15.77
CA GLN A 225 -3.10 -18.60 -16.91
C GLN A 225 -3.40 -17.15 -17.30
N PHE A 226 -2.35 -16.38 -17.55
CA PHE A 226 -2.39 -14.99 -17.97
C PHE A 226 -1.61 -14.81 -19.26
N SER A 227 -2.05 -13.90 -20.12
CA SER A 227 -1.31 -13.56 -21.33
C SER A 227 -1.39 -12.09 -21.69
N CYS A 228 -0.34 -11.59 -22.34
CA CYS A 228 -0.34 -10.28 -23.01
C CYS A 228 0.36 -10.37 -24.36
N VAL A 229 -0.08 -9.51 -25.28
CA VAL A 229 0.63 -9.28 -26.54
C VAL A 229 1.75 -8.28 -26.29
N LEU A 230 2.95 -8.60 -26.76
CA LEU A 230 4.13 -7.75 -26.73
C LEU A 230 4.47 -7.36 -28.17
N SER A 231 4.77 -6.09 -28.42
CA SER A 231 4.88 -5.58 -29.78
C SER A 231 6.22 -5.94 -30.44
N GLU A 232 7.28 -6.22 -29.67
CA GLU A 232 8.58 -6.60 -30.22
C GLU A 232 9.34 -7.62 -29.34
N ASP A 233 10.02 -8.58 -29.97
CA ASP A 233 10.86 -9.59 -29.29
C ASP A 233 12.04 -8.97 -28.53
N LYS A 234 12.56 -7.83 -29.02
CA LYS A 234 13.66 -7.09 -28.38
C LYS A 234 13.24 -6.48 -27.04
N GLU A 235 11.94 -6.29 -26.80
CA GLU A 235 11.44 -5.80 -25.52
C GLU A 235 11.64 -6.82 -24.40
N LEU A 236 11.71 -8.12 -24.69
CA LEU A 236 11.87 -9.16 -23.67
C LEU A 236 13.16 -9.01 -22.87
N GLN A 237 14.22 -8.43 -23.46
CA GLN A 237 15.50 -8.22 -22.78
C GLN A 237 15.40 -7.24 -21.60
N HIS A 238 14.47 -6.28 -21.67
CA HIS A 238 14.24 -5.26 -20.64
C HIS A 238 12.98 -5.55 -19.82
N ILE A 239 12.38 -6.73 -19.96
CA ILE A 239 11.17 -7.09 -19.22
C ILE A 239 11.52 -8.05 -18.07
N CYS A 240 11.00 -7.71 -16.89
CA CYS A 240 11.04 -8.53 -15.70
C CYS A 240 9.60 -8.87 -15.28
N LEU A 241 9.32 -10.16 -15.08
CA LEU A 241 8.08 -10.62 -14.46
C LEU A 241 8.26 -10.61 -12.95
N ARG A 242 7.46 -9.80 -12.26
CA ARG A 242 7.43 -9.71 -10.80
C ARG A 242 6.17 -10.40 -10.28
N MET A 243 6.33 -11.39 -9.41
CA MET A 243 5.24 -12.16 -8.83
C MET A 243 5.30 -12.05 -7.31
N GLU A 244 4.27 -11.46 -6.71
CA GLU A 244 4.19 -11.27 -5.27
C GLU A 244 3.12 -12.17 -4.69
N VAL A 245 3.51 -13.04 -3.76
CA VAL A 245 2.57 -13.84 -2.97
C VAL A 245 2.06 -12.98 -1.83
N ARG A 246 0.74 -12.80 -1.77
CA ARG A 246 0.06 -11.95 -0.80
C ARG A 246 -1.00 -12.73 -0.04
N ASP A 247 -1.16 -12.41 1.22
CA ASP A 247 -2.22 -12.93 2.06
C ASP A 247 -3.38 -11.94 2.10
N PHE A 248 -4.57 -12.39 1.69
CA PHE A 248 -5.77 -11.57 1.65
C PHE A 248 -6.41 -11.44 3.04
N ASP A 249 -6.67 -10.20 3.44
CA ASP A 249 -7.47 -9.89 4.62
C ASP A 249 -8.71 -9.07 4.23
N LYS A 250 -9.87 -9.44 4.77
CA LYS A 250 -11.14 -8.75 4.55
C LYS A 250 -11.16 -7.37 5.21
N PHE A 251 -10.45 -7.20 6.32
CA PHE A 251 -10.54 -5.97 7.14
C PHE A 251 -9.29 -5.11 7.07
N SER A 252 -8.21 -5.61 6.49
CA SER A 252 -6.94 -4.89 6.38
C SER A 252 -6.38 -4.94 4.96
N ARG A 253 -5.18 -4.38 4.77
CA ARG A 253 -4.51 -4.43 3.48
C ARG A 253 -3.84 -5.80 3.33
N PRO A 254 -3.84 -6.39 2.12
CA PRO A 254 -3.14 -7.65 1.91
C PRO A 254 -1.66 -7.55 2.27
N THR A 255 -1.21 -8.49 3.11
CA THR A 255 0.18 -8.58 3.55
C THR A 255 0.99 -9.29 2.48
N VAL A 256 2.17 -8.77 2.14
CA VAL A 256 3.08 -9.45 1.20
C VAL A 256 3.85 -10.50 1.98
N LEU A 257 3.71 -11.76 1.56
CA LEU A 257 4.43 -12.90 2.15
C LEU A 257 5.84 -13.01 1.55
N GLY A 258 5.96 -12.84 0.23
CA GLY A 258 7.22 -12.92 -0.48
C GLY A 258 7.08 -12.56 -1.95
N GLU A 259 8.20 -12.51 -2.65
CA GLU A 259 8.28 -12.09 -4.05
C GLU A 259 9.26 -12.94 -4.86
N VAL A 260 8.93 -13.19 -6.13
CA VAL A 260 9.83 -13.77 -7.14
C VAL A 260 9.97 -12.81 -8.30
N ARG A 261 11.20 -12.65 -8.80
CA ARG A 261 11.54 -11.83 -9.96
C ARG A 261 12.18 -12.68 -11.02
N VAL A 262 11.68 -12.56 -12.24
CA VAL A 262 12.12 -13.37 -13.38
C VAL A 262 12.44 -12.45 -14.55
N PRO A 263 13.72 -12.13 -14.78
CA PRO A 263 14.16 -11.42 -15.98
C PRO A 263 13.90 -12.29 -17.22
N LEU A 264 13.00 -11.85 -18.10
CA LEU A 264 12.59 -12.65 -19.24
C LEU A 264 13.70 -12.76 -20.30
N GLY A 265 14.57 -11.75 -20.41
CA GLY A 265 15.66 -11.74 -21.39
C GLY A 265 16.67 -12.90 -21.28
N GLN A 266 16.73 -13.57 -20.12
CA GLN A 266 17.71 -14.64 -19.85
C GLN A 266 17.13 -16.05 -20.05
N LEU A 267 15.82 -16.16 -20.31
CA LEU A 267 15.12 -17.44 -20.38
C LEU A 267 14.91 -17.91 -21.82
N ASN A 268 15.08 -19.21 -22.06
CA ASN A 268 14.65 -19.83 -23.30
C ASN A 268 13.16 -20.20 -23.20
N MET A 269 12.30 -19.27 -23.64
CA MET A 269 10.83 -19.39 -23.57
C MET A 269 10.19 -19.91 -24.87
N SER A 270 10.97 -20.60 -25.72
CA SER A 270 10.47 -21.18 -26.98
C SER A 270 9.44 -22.29 -26.76
N TYR A 271 9.45 -22.88 -25.58
CA TYR A 271 8.49 -23.87 -25.09
C TYR A 271 8.09 -23.51 -23.64
N PRO A 272 6.99 -24.09 -23.11
CA PRO A 272 6.63 -23.96 -21.69
C PRO A 272 7.79 -24.33 -20.77
N LEU A 273 8.38 -23.31 -20.16
CA LEU A 273 9.44 -23.45 -19.17
C LEU A 273 8.83 -23.39 -17.79
N GLU A 274 8.83 -24.51 -17.07
CA GLU A 274 8.46 -24.56 -15.65
C GLU A 274 9.67 -24.23 -14.78
N GLN A 275 9.47 -23.34 -13.81
CA GLN A 275 10.46 -22.98 -12.80
C GLN A 275 9.84 -23.03 -11.40
N GLN A 276 10.68 -23.31 -10.42
CA GLN A 276 10.36 -23.23 -9.00
C GLN A 276 11.43 -22.36 -8.35
N GLU A 277 10.99 -21.24 -7.78
CA GLU A 277 11.88 -20.23 -7.21
C GLU A 277 11.48 -19.94 -5.77
N ASP A 278 12.47 -19.81 -4.90
CA ASP A 278 12.26 -19.48 -3.50
C ASP A 278 11.79 -18.04 -3.34
N LEU A 279 10.82 -17.82 -2.45
CA LEU A 279 10.28 -16.51 -2.17
C LEU A 279 11.33 -15.61 -1.49
N GLN A 280 11.54 -14.43 -2.06
CA GLN A 280 12.48 -13.44 -1.56
C GLN A 280 11.75 -12.33 -0.79
N THR A 281 12.53 -11.58 0.01
CA THR A 281 12.03 -10.36 0.67
C THR A 281 11.54 -9.36 -0.38
N PRO A 282 10.31 -8.83 -0.25
CA PRO A 282 9.76 -7.94 -1.25
C PRO A 282 10.56 -6.64 -1.32
N GLN A 283 10.93 -6.25 -2.54
CA GLN A 283 11.69 -5.04 -2.81
C GLN A 283 10.79 -3.96 -3.43
N LYS A 284 11.15 -2.70 -3.24
CA LYS A 284 10.42 -1.58 -3.84
C LYS A 284 11.15 -1.12 -5.09
N ASP A 285 10.41 -0.96 -6.18
CA ASP A 285 10.98 -0.51 -7.45
C ASP A 285 10.73 0.97 -7.67
N LEU A 286 11.76 1.69 -8.13
CA LEU A 286 11.62 3.07 -8.57
C LEU A 286 10.86 3.11 -9.89
N VAL A 287 9.73 3.82 -9.93
CA VAL A 287 8.84 3.92 -11.11
C VAL A 287 8.66 5.34 -11.62
N GLY A 288 9.21 6.32 -10.89
CA GLY A 288 9.15 7.72 -11.23
C GLY A 288 9.75 8.58 -10.13
N GLU A 289 9.60 9.88 -10.30
CA GLU A 289 9.96 10.88 -9.29
C GLU A 289 8.86 11.93 -9.20
N ALA A 290 8.67 12.52 -8.03
CA ALA A 290 7.75 13.62 -7.82
C ALA A 290 8.42 14.78 -7.09
N LEU A 291 8.23 15.98 -7.63
CA LEU A 291 8.62 17.23 -7.00
C LEU A 291 7.51 17.65 -6.03
N LEU A 292 7.80 17.49 -4.75
CA LEU A 292 6.90 17.81 -3.64
C LEU A 292 7.35 19.13 -3.01
N SER A 293 6.41 20.02 -2.72
CA SER A 293 6.59 21.24 -1.95
C SER A 293 5.93 21.10 -0.58
N LEU A 294 6.66 21.37 0.49
CA LEU A 294 6.17 21.29 1.86
C LEU A 294 6.33 22.64 2.55
N LYS A 295 5.27 23.09 3.23
CA LYS A 295 5.29 24.31 4.04
C LYS A 295 4.48 24.12 5.31
N PHE A 296 5.13 24.35 6.44
CA PHE A 296 4.48 24.29 7.76
C PHE A 296 4.13 25.69 8.28
N LEU A 297 2.89 25.84 8.76
CA LEU A 297 2.34 27.05 9.36
C LEU A 297 1.99 26.78 10.84
N PRO A 298 2.88 27.07 11.80
CA PRO A 298 2.67 26.71 13.20
C PRO A 298 1.50 27.43 13.85
N THR A 299 1.31 28.72 13.54
CA THR A 299 0.29 29.56 14.18
C THR A 299 -1.13 29.05 13.90
N SER A 300 -1.38 28.49 12.72
CA SER A 300 -2.66 27.89 12.36
C SER A 300 -2.67 26.37 12.44
N GLN A 301 -1.54 25.76 12.84
CA GLN A 301 -1.30 24.31 12.83
C GLN A 301 -1.66 23.68 11.47
N ARG A 302 -1.24 24.32 10.37
CA ARG A 302 -1.52 23.84 9.01
C ARG A 302 -0.26 23.37 8.31
N LEU A 303 -0.42 22.32 7.51
CA LEU A 303 0.58 21.81 6.60
C LEU A 303 0.08 21.97 5.17
N GLU A 304 0.84 22.71 4.36
CA GLU A 304 0.63 22.82 2.93
C GLU A 304 1.50 21.78 2.23
N VAL A 305 0.88 20.91 1.43
CA VAL A 305 1.54 19.89 0.63
C VAL A 305 1.23 20.16 -0.84
N GLY A 306 2.24 20.64 -1.57
CA GLY A 306 2.18 20.94 -3.00
C GLY A 306 2.73 19.80 -3.84
N LEU A 307 1.93 19.25 -4.76
CA LEU A 307 2.44 18.39 -5.83
C LEU A 307 2.69 19.25 -7.07
N LEU A 308 3.96 19.46 -7.41
CA LEU A 308 4.33 20.36 -8.51
C LEU A 308 4.44 19.60 -9.83
N LYS A 309 5.38 18.66 -9.91
CA LYS A 309 5.70 17.89 -11.12
C LYS A 309 5.91 16.43 -10.78
N VAL A 310 5.58 15.56 -11.72
CA VAL A 310 5.83 14.12 -11.64
C VAL A 310 6.48 13.65 -12.93
N ARG A 311 7.58 12.91 -12.81
CA ARG A 311 8.31 12.27 -13.90
C ARG A 311 8.07 10.77 -13.83
N THR A 312 7.62 10.17 -14.93
CA THR A 312 7.45 8.71 -15.05
C THR A 312 7.84 8.27 -16.45
N VAL A 313 8.27 7.04 -16.62
CA VAL A 313 8.37 6.44 -17.95
C VAL A 313 6.96 6.24 -18.52
N LEU A 314 6.79 6.62 -19.78
CA LEU A 314 5.55 6.44 -20.51
C LEU A 314 5.70 5.26 -21.47
N THR A 315 4.74 4.35 -21.45
CA THR A 315 4.58 3.35 -22.52
C THR A 315 3.55 3.89 -23.52
N GLU A 316 3.78 3.70 -24.82
CA GLU A 316 2.96 4.23 -25.93
C GLU A 316 1.47 3.81 -25.88
N ILE A 317 1.12 2.86 -25.01
CA ILE A 317 -0.21 2.24 -24.88
C ILE A 317 -1.25 3.18 -24.19
N CYS A 318 -0.87 4.33 -23.64
CA CYS A 318 -1.73 5.17 -22.80
C CYS A 318 -2.53 6.26 -23.54
N SER A 319 -3.20 5.95 -24.66
CA SER A 319 -4.10 6.92 -25.32
C SER A 319 -5.33 7.20 -24.43
N GLY A 320 -5.49 8.44 -23.98
CA GLY A 320 -6.64 8.88 -23.18
C GLY A 320 -6.58 8.59 -21.66
N ALA A 321 -5.42 8.19 -21.13
CA ALA A 321 -5.23 8.00 -19.70
C ALA A 321 -5.06 9.34 -18.97
N VAL A 322 -5.75 9.50 -17.85
CA VAL A 322 -5.58 10.65 -16.94
C VAL A 322 -4.98 10.19 -15.62
N THR A 323 -4.14 11.03 -15.05
CA THR A 323 -3.44 10.80 -13.78
C THR A 323 -3.89 11.76 -12.71
N TYR A 324 -4.01 11.27 -11.48
CA TYR A 324 -4.30 12.10 -10.31
C TYR A 324 -3.60 11.53 -9.09
N ALA A 325 -3.24 12.39 -8.14
CA ALA A 325 -2.63 11.97 -6.89
C ALA A 325 -3.64 11.98 -5.74
N ARG A 326 -3.45 11.06 -4.80
CA ARG A 326 -4.07 11.11 -3.47
C ARG A 326 -2.98 11.42 -2.45
N ILE A 327 -3.17 12.48 -1.69
CA ILE A 327 -2.26 12.89 -0.62
C ILE A 327 -2.95 12.64 0.71
N SER A 328 -2.33 11.87 1.59
CA SER A 328 -2.81 11.62 2.94
C SER A 328 -1.73 11.96 3.95
N VAL A 329 -2.13 12.61 5.03
CA VAL A 329 -1.25 12.94 6.15
C VAL A 329 -1.75 12.17 7.38
N GLN A 330 -0.82 11.51 8.05
CA GLN A 330 -1.07 10.86 9.33
C GLN A 330 -0.04 11.37 10.31
N CYS A 331 -0.47 12.06 11.36
CA CYS A 331 0.44 12.42 12.44
C CYS A 331 0.01 11.75 13.74
N ASN A 332 0.97 11.23 14.49
CA ASN A 332 0.77 10.42 15.68
C ASN A 332 -0.23 9.28 15.37
N GLN A 333 -1.34 9.20 16.09
CA GLN A 333 -2.42 8.24 15.84
C GLN A 333 -3.57 8.82 14.99
N CYS A 334 -3.49 10.10 14.60
CA CYS A 334 -4.53 10.81 13.87
C CYS A 334 -4.28 10.72 12.36
N LYS A 335 -5.09 9.90 11.69
CA LYS A 335 -5.11 9.83 10.22
C LYS A 335 -6.07 10.85 9.65
N LEU A 336 -5.53 11.86 8.97
CA LEU A 336 -6.33 12.88 8.32
C LEU A 336 -6.97 12.32 7.05
N ARG A 337 -8.11 12.91 6.66
CA ARG A 337 -8.79 12.57 5.41
C ARG A 337 -7.85 12.87 4.25
N TYR A 338 -7.71 11.91 3.34
CA TYR A 338 -6.93 12.12 2.13
C TYR A 338 -7.60 13.16 1.23
N GLN A 339 -6.78 13.95 0.54
CA GLN A 339 -7.21 14.89 -0.48
C GLN A 339 -6.72 14.41 -1.85
N LYS A 340 -7.44 14.76 -2.91
CA LYS A 340 -7.08 14.40 -4.29
C LYS A 340 -6.71 15.65 -5.06
N THR A 341 -5.77 15.52 -5.98
CA THR A 341 -5.53 16.53 -7.00
C THR A 341 -6.60 16.45 -8.09
N SER A 342 -6.63 17.45 -8.96
CA SER A 342 -7.29 17.35 -10.26
C SER A 342 -6.68 16.21 -11.10
N ALA A 343 -7.48 15.70 -12.03
CA ALA A 343 -7.03 14.71 -13.00
C ALA A 343 -6.42 15.42 -14.20
N VAL A 344 -5.15 15.11 -14.48
CA VAL A 344 -4.37 15.70 -15.57
C VAL A 344 -3.99 14.61 -16.56
N ALA A 345 -4.04 14.91 -17.86
CA ALA A 345 -3.63 13.98 -18.91
C ALA A 345 -2.21 13.45 -18.65
N ARG A 346 -2.03 12.12 -18.77
CA ARG A 346 -0.74 11.49 -18.50
C ARG A 346 0.29 11.91 -19.54
N ARG A 347 1.45 12.36 -19.09
CA ARG A 347 2.63 12.64 -19.92
C ARG A 347 3.87 12.06 -19.22
N MET A 348 5.00 12.00 -19.92
CA MET A 348 6.28 11.61 -19.31
C MET A 348 6.63 12.54 -18.13
N VAL A 349 6.34 13.84 -18.29
CA VAL A 349 6.35 14.82 -17.21
C VAL A 349 4.95 15.41 -17.06
N THR A 350 4.27 15.05 -15.98
CA THR A 350 2.95 15.60 -15.64
C THR A 350 3.12 16.76 -14.67
N VAL A 351 2.56 17.91 -15.00
CA VAL A 351 2.56 19.10 -14.13
C VAL A 351 1.21 19.19 -13.44
N PHE A 352 1.22 19.20 -12.10
CA PHE A 352 0.03 19.35 -11.27
C PHE A 352 -0.08 20.79 -10.75
N ASN A 353 1.00 21.32 -10.15
CA ASN A 353 1.03 22.63 -9.49
C ASN A 353 -0.14 22.84 -8.51
N GLU A 354 -0.52 21.80 -7.78
CA GLU A 354 -1.65 21.83 -6.84
C GLU A 354 -1.15 21.77 -5.40
N VAL A 355 -1.64 22.68 -4.56
CA VAL A 355 -1.32 22.74 -3.13
C VAL A 355 -2.54 22.36 -2.31
N LEU A 356 -2.39 21.32 -1.49
CA LEU A 356 -3.44 20.80 -0.61
C LEU A 356 -3.11 21.15 0.84
N MET A 357 -4.10 21.65 1.58
CA MET A 357 -3.92 22.11 2.96
C MET A 357 -4.49 21.11 3.97
N PHE A 358 -3.69 20.72 4.95
CA PHE A 358 -4.08 19.80 6.02
C PHE A 358 -4.00 20.52 7.37
N SER A 359 -5.08 20.46 8.16
CA SER A 359 -5.06 20.90 9.55
C SER A 359 -4.49 19.78 10.42
N LEU A 360 -3.39 20.05 11.10
CA LEU A 360 -2.69 19.10 11.95
C LEU A 360 -3.31 19.06 13.35
N PRO A 361 -3.20 17.91 14.07
CA PRO A 361 -3.58 17.83 15.48
C PRO A 361 -2.61 18.65 16.36
N GLU A 362 -2.99 18.86 17.63
CA GLU A 362 -2.19 19.64 18.58
C GLU A 362 -0.76 19.10 18.74
N LEU A 363 0.19 20.03 18.91
CA LEU A 363 1.61 19.76 19.09
C LEU A 363 1.87 19.07 20.45
N PRO A 364 2.92 18.22 20.56
CA PRO A 364 3.99 17.97 19.59
C PRO A 364 3.68 16.91 18.53
N LEU A 365 4.28 17.07 17.34
CA LEU A 365 4.29 16.04 16.28
C LEU A 365 5.45 15.06 16.54
N GLU A 366 5.21 14.02 17.33
CA GLU A 366 6.20 12.96 17.57
C GLU A 366 6.46 12.15 16.29
N GLN A 367 5.39 11.85 15.57
CA GLN A 367 5.43 11.13 14.30
C GLN A 367 4.54 11.84 13.31
N CYS A 368 5.02 12.04 12.08
CA CYS A 368 4.12 12.44 11.01
C CYS A 368 4.56 11.87 9.67
N LYS A 369 3.60 11.34 8.93
CA LYS A 369 3.78 10.63 7.67
C LYS A 369 2.87 11.23 6.62
N ILE A 370 3.49 11.81 5.60
CA ILE A 370 2.85 12.28 4.38
C ILE A 370 3.01 11.17 3.34
N SER A 371 1.92 10.72 2.76
CA SER A 371 1.92 9.71 1.69
C SER A 371 1.24 10.27 0.46
N VAL A 372 1.96 10.23 -0.67
CA VAL A 372 1.42 10.63 -1.98
C VAL A 372 1.35 9.39 -2.86
N SER A 373 0.15 9.05 -3.32
CA SER A 373 -0.10 7.91 -4.20
C SER A 373 -0.61 8.40 -5.55
N LEU A 374 0.13 8.12 -6.61
CA LEU A 374 -0.22 8.50 -7.97
C LEU A 374 -1.04 7.39 -8.64
N TYR A 375 -2.18 7.76 -9.21
CA TYR A 375 -3.07 6.84 -9.88
C TYR A 375 -3.31 7.22 -11.33
N GLU A 376 -3.47 6.20 -12.15
CA GLU A 376 -3.95 6.26 -13.52
C GLU A 376 -5.39 5.80 -13.57
N THR A 377 -6.19 6.44 -14.42
CA THR A 377 -7.53 5.99 -14.77
C THR A 377 -7.79 6.26 -16.25
N ILE A 378 -8.49 5.33 -16.89
CA ILE A 378 -8.92 5.46 -18.29
C ILE A 378 -10.38 5.91 -18.26
N MET A 379 -10.74 6.89 -19.09
CA MET A 379 -12.09 7.49 -19.12
C MET A 379 -13.15 6.63 -19.85
N THR A 380 -12.91 5.33 -20.05
CA THR A 380 -13.87 4.41 -20.69
C THR A 380 -14.85 3.83 -19.67
N THR A 381 -15.91 3.17 -20.16
CA THR A 381 -17.15 2.75 -19.46
C THR A 381 -16.96 1.90 -18.20
N LYS A 382 -15.75 1.40 -17.90
CA LYS A 382 -15.36 0.83 -16.61
C LYS A 382 -14.03 1.45 -16.18
N SER A 383 -14.07 2.53 -15.40
CA SER A 383 -12.84 3.21 -14.93
C SER A 383 -12.07 2.31 -13.95
N THR A 384 -11.16 1.50 -14.46
CA THR A 384 -10.22 0.76 -13.63
C THR A 384 -9.13 1.72 -13.16
N LYS A 385 -9.03 1.89 -11.84
CA LYS A 385 -8.02 2.73 -11.20
C LYS A 385 -6.77 1.90 -10.97
N ARG A 386 -5.64 2.35 -11.51
CA ARG A 386 -4.35 1.69 -11.38
C ARG A 386 -3.36 2.54 -10.59
N LEU A 387 -2.64 1.94 -9.65
CA LEU A 387 -1.57 2.65 -8.92
C LEU A 387 -0.32 2.69 -9.80
N ILE A 388 0.20 3.90 -10.08
CA ILE A 388 1.48 4.06 -10.76
C ILE A 388 2.62 3.92 -9.76
N GLY A 389 2.52 4.59 -8.62
CA GLY A 389 3.56 4.58 -7.59
C GLY A 389 3.16 5.38 -6.36
N GLN A 390 3.94 5.22 -5.29
CA GLN A 390 3.73 5.88 -4.02
C GLN A 390 5.06 6.39 -3.46
N LEU A 391 5.04 7.60 -2.90
CA LEU A 391 6.13 8.11 -2.07
C LEU A 391 5.63 8.39 -0.65
N THR A 392 6.56 8.42 0.29
CA THR A 392 6.30 8.77 1.69
C THR A 392 7.39 9.70 2.18
N VAL A 393 7.00 10.80 2.84
CA VAL A 393 7.89 11.78 3.46
C VAL A 393 7.40 12.03 4.87
N GLY A 394 8.31 12.19 5.84
CA GLY A 394 7.88 12.49 7.19
C GLY A 394 8.94 12.28 8.26
N LYS A 395 8.45 12.26 9.50
CA LYS A 395 9.21 11.95 10.71
C LYS A 395 8.68 10.68 11.33
N GLU A 396 9.56 9.70 11.50
CA GLU A 396 9.36 8.52 12.32
C GLU A 396 10.11 8.67 13.65
N LYS A 397 9.93 7.74 14.59
CA LYS A 397 10.53 7.84 15.94
C LYS A 397 12.06 7.85 15.93
N SER A 398 12.68 7.10 15.01
CA SER A 398 14.13 6.89 14.94
C SER A 398 14.77 7.52 13.71
N VAL A 399 13.98 7.91 12.70
CA VAL A 399 14.47 8.42 11.42
C VAL A 399 13.62 9.61 10.98
N GLU A 400 14.27 10.70 10.60
CA GLU A 400 13.61 11.90 10.08
C GLU A 400 14.04 12.14 8.62
N ASP A 401 13.07 12.34 7.73
CA ASP A 401 13.35 12.61 6.34
C ASP A 401 14.03 13.98 6.17
N LYS A 402 15.01 14.07 5.26
CA LYS A 402 15.74 15.32 4.96
C LYS A 402 14.79 16.45 4.55
N HIS A 403 13.78 16.16 3.72
CA HIS A 403 12.80 17.15 3.27
C HIS A 403 11.92 17.65 4.43
N TRP A 404 11.50 16.72 5.30
CA TRP A 404 10.73 17.07 6.49
C TRP A 404 11.55 17.96 7.44
N SER A 405 12.82 17.59 7.69
CA SER A 405 13.75 18.37 8.52
C SER A 405 13.95 19.79 7.98
N LEU A 406 14.17 19.93 6.67
CA LEU A 406 14.31 21.23 6.01
C LEU A 406 13.04 22.08 6.15
N MET A 407 11.86 21.49 5.94
CA MET A 407 10.58 22.18 6.16
C MET A 407 10.43 22.69 7.60
N MET A 408 10.80 21.86 8.59
CA MET A 408 10.72 22.24 10.01
C MET A 408 11.73 23.33 10.38
N SER A 409 12.89 23.37 9.72
CA SER A 409 13.89 24.45 9.91
C SER A 409 13.51 25.77 9.22
N SER A 410 12.79 25.70 8.10
CA SER A 410 12.40 26.84 7.26
C SER A 410 10.91 27.11 7.34
N VAL A 411 10.42 27.32 8.56
CA VAL A 411 8.98 27.50 8.85
C VAL A 411 8.39 28.66 8.04
N ARG A 412 7.14 28.49 7.57
CA ARG A 412 6.40 29.42 6.70
C ARG A 412 6.96 29.60 5.28
N GLN A 413 8.10 29.00 4.95
CA GLN A 413 8.63 28.98 3.60
C GLN A 413 8.34 27.62 2.94
N PRO A 414 7.92 27.61 1.66
CA PRO A 414 7.77 26.37 0.92
C PRO A 414 9.15 25.84 0.52
N ILE A 415 9.44 24.60 0.92
CA ILE A 415 10.63 23.86 0.50
C ILE A 415 10.18 22.84 -0.54
N ALA A 416 10.81 22.83 -1.71
CA ALA A 416 10.54 21.86 -2.77
C ALA A 416 11.70 20.88 -2.92
N LYS A 417 11.40 19.58 -2.99
CA LYS A 417 12.39 18.51 -3.19
C LYS A 417 11.83 17.37 -4.04
N TRP A 418 12.70 16.74 -4.83
CA TRP A 418 12.37 15.53 -5.58
C TRP A 418 12.36 14.30 -4.66
N HIS A 419 11.42 13.40 -4.92
CA HIS A 419 11.24 12.14 -4.20
C HIS A 419 10.98 11.01 -5.17
N GLY A 420 11.61 9.86 -4.98
CA GLY A 420 11.33 8.65 -5.75
C GLY A 420 9.91 8.13 -5.51
N LEU A 421 9.20 7.82 -6.58
CA LEU A 421 7.94 7.07 -6.56
C LEU A 421 8.28 5.58 -6.60
N LEU A 422 7.75 4.83 -5.63
CA LEU A 422 8.03 3.41 -5.44
C LEU A 422 6.77 2.55 -5.61
N ILE A 423 6.89 1.29 -6.04
CA ILE A 423 5.74 0.36 -6.21
C ILE A 423 5.92 -1.05 -5.60
#